data_AF-Q97ZH4-F1
#
_entry.id   AF-Q97ZH4-F1
#
_cell.length_a   1.000
_cell.length_b   1.000
_cell.length_c   1.000
_cell.angle_alpha   90.00
_cell.angle_beta   90.00
_cell.angle_gamma   90.00
#
_symmetry.space_group_name_H-M   'P 1'
#
loop_
_entity.id
_entity.type
_entity.pdbx_description
1 polymer ?
#
loop_
_entity_poly.entity_id
_entity_poly.type
_entity_poly.pdbx_seq_one_letter_code
_entity_poly.pdbx_strand_id
1 'polypeptide(L)' 'MPSHGSLTKAGKVRSQTPKIQPKEKHKEVPRVRNRKEYEKRVVKARQQAPAR' A
#
# COMPACT_ATOMS: atom_id res chain seq x y z
N MET A 1 -39.18 14.71 20.65
CA MET A 1 -38.02 14.56 19.74
C MET A 1 -37.87 13.09 19.39
N PRO A 2 -37.71 12.70 18.11
CA PRO A 2 -37.43 11.31 17.77
C PRO A 2 -36.03 10.97 18.29
N SER A 3 -35.95 10.04 19.23
CA SER A 3 -34.71 9.65 19.93
C SER A 3 -33.75 8.82 19.05
N HIS A 4 -34.22 8.32 17.91
CA HIS A 4 -33.47 7.39 17.07
C HIS A 4 -33.37 7.92 15.63
N GLY A 5 -32.13 8.08 15.15
CA GLY A 5 -31.84 8.49 13.78
C GLY A 5 -32.10 7.39 12.76
N SER A 6 -32.16 7.77 11.49
CA SER A 6 -32.43 6.83 10.38
C SER A 6 -31.26 5.86 10.15
N LEU A 7 -31.53 4.56 10.30
CA LEU A 7 -30.58 3.48 10.06
C LEU A 7 -30.38 3.16 8.57
N THR A 8 -31.16 3.75 7.67
CA THR A 8 -31.21 3.37 6.24
C THR A 8 -29.92 3.63 5.47
N LYS A 9 -29.01 4.44 6.02
CA LYS A 9 -27.70 4.75 5.41
C LYS A 9 -26.57 3.84 5.90
N ALA A 10 -26.83 2.93 6.83
CA ALA A 10 -25.81 2.05 7.38
C ALA A 10 -25.15 1.21 6.28
N GLY A 11 -23.82 1.28 6.16
CA GLY A 11 -23.05 0.47 5.22
C GLY A 11 -23.16 0.83 3.73
N LYS A 12 -23.99 1.83 3.35
CA LYS A 12 -24.24 2.22 1.94
C LYS A 12 -22.99 2.34 1.09
N VAL A 13 -21.97 3.04 1.60
CA VAL A 13 -20.73 3.28 0.85
C VAL A 13 -19.94 1.99 0.67
N ARG A 14 -19.90 1.12 1.68
CA ARG A 14 -19.17 -0.16 1.64
C ARG A 14 -19.83 -1.17 0.69
N SER A 15 -21.16 -1.16 0.58
CA SER A 15 -21.88 -2.02 -0.36
C SER A 15 -21.83 -1.50 -1.79
N GLN A 16 -21.71 -0.19 -1.99
CA GLN A 16 -21.59 0.43 -3.31
C GLN A 16 -20.22 0.19 -3.96
N THR A 17 -19.16 0.01 -3.16
CA THR A 17 -17.82 -0.22 -3.72
C THR A 17 -17.70 -1.62 -4.31
N PRO A 18 -17.37 -1.76 -5.62
CA PRO A 18 -17.18 -3.08 -6.23
C PRO A 18 -15.99 -3.81 -5.59
N LYS A 19 -16.13 -5.12 -5.37
CA LYS A 19 -15.06 -5.93 -4.79
C LYS A 19 -13.99 -6.24 -5.84
N ILE A 20 -12.80 -5.69 -5.66
CA ILE A 20 -11.64 -5.95 -6.51
C ILE A 20 -10.79 -7.06 -5.88
N GLN A 21 -10.36 -8.03 -6.69
CA GLN A 21 -9.51 -9.13 -6.24
C GLN A 21 -8.06 -8.65 -5.99
N PRO A 22 -7.38 -9.18 -4.96
CA PRO A 22 -5.98 -8.88 -4.74
C PRO A 22 -5.12 -9.43 -5.88
N LYS A 23 -4.09 -8.68 -6.27
CA LYS A 23 -3.04 -9.19 -7.17
C LYS A 23 -2.13 -10.14 -6.38
N GLU A 24 -1.67 -11.20 -7.05
CA GLU A 24 -0.65 -12.09 -6.49
C GLU A 24 0.63 -11.31 -6.19
N LYS A 25 1.22 -11.57 -5.02
CA LYS A 25 2.45 -10.91 -4.57
C LYS A 25 3.41 -11.95 -4.04
N HIS A 26 4.53 -12.16 -4.73
CA HIS A 26 5.62 -12.97 -4.23
C HIS A 26 6.61 -12.07 -3.50
N LYS A 27 6.85 -12.37 -2.22
CA LYS A 27 7.91 -11.70 -1.45
C LYS A 27 9.21 -12.46 -1.62
N GLU A 28 10.28 -11.72 -1.81
CA GLU A 28 11.63 -12.29 -1.84
C GLU A 28 12.08 -12.69 -0.45
N VAL A 29 12.95 -13.69 -0.38
CA VAL A 29 13.58 -14.09 0.89
C VAL A 29 14.38 -12.93 1.48
N PRO A 30 14.47 -12.80 2.83
CA PRO A 30 15.07 -11.64 3.49
C PRO A 30 16.49 -11.31 3.00
N ARG A 31 17.33 -12.31 2.73
CA ARG A 31 18.70 -12.13 2.24
C ARG A 31 18.75 -11.39 0.89
N VAL A 32 17.88 -11.77 -0.04
CA VAL A 32 17.82 -11.17 -1.38
C VAL A 32 17.23 -9.76 -1.29
N ARG A 33 16.16 -9.59 -0.51
CA ARG A 33 15.54 -8.29 -0.27
C ARG A 33 16.54 -7.29 0.30
N ASN A 34 17.26 -7.67 1.35
CA ASN A 34 18.22 -6.78 2.01
C ASN A 34 19.37 -6.38 1.07
N ARG A 35 19.84 -7.31 0.23
CA ARG A 35 20.84 -7.00 -0.81
C ARG A 35 20.31 -5.99 -1.82
N LYS A 36 19.10 -6.20 -2.38
CA LYS A 36 18.48 -5.27 -3.33
C LYS A 36 18.24 -3.90 -2.73
N GLU A 37 17.82 -3.84 -1.46
CA GLU A 37 17.62 -2.59 -0.75
C GLU A 37 18.94 -1.84 -0.53
N TYR A 38 20.02 -2.54 -0.17
CA TYR A 38 21.35 -1.95 -0.05
C TYR A 38 21.85 -1.39 -1.40
N GLU A 39 21.76 -2.18 -2.48
CA GLU A 39 22.15 -1.74 -3.82
C GLU A 39 21.35 -0.50 -4.27
N LYS A 40 20.03 -0.50 -4.03
CA LYS A 40 19.15 0.63 -4.39
C LYS A 40 19.42 1.88 -3.55
N ARG A 41 19.57 1.74 -2.22
CA ARG A 41 19.64 2.87 -1.29
C ARG A 41 21.04 3.43 -1.08
N VAL A 42 22.09 2.62 -1.24
CA VAL A 42 23.46 3.02 -0.93
C VAL A 42 24.29 3.17 -2.21
N VAL A 43 24.32 2.14 -3.04
CA VAL A 43 25.20 2.12 -4.23
C VAL A 43 24.65 3.03 -5.31
N LYS A 44 23.39 2.82 -5.74
CA LYS A 44 22.78 3.60 -6.83
C LYS A 44 22.44 5.02 -6.41
N ALA A 45 22.06 5.24 -5.15
CA ALA A 45 21.78 6.59 -4.65
C ALA A 45 23.02 7.49 -4.67
N ARG A 46 24.22 6.95 -4.38
CA ARG A 46 25.48 7.70 -4.47
C ARG A 46 25.83 8.10 -5.91
N GLN A 47 25.47 7.30 -6.90
CA GLN A 47 25.72 7.58 -8.32
C GLN A 47 24.74 8.60 -8.91
N GLN A 48 23.57 8.75 -8.30
CA GLN A 48 22.51 9.65 -8.76
C GLN A 48 22.49 11.01 -8.05
N ALA A 49 23.38 11.23 -7.08
CA ALA A 49 23.57 12.55 -6.51
C ALA A 49 24.18 13.46 -7.59
N PRO A 50 23.49 14.51 -8.04
CA PRO A 50 24.14 15.49 -8.91
C PRO A 50 25.29 16.10 -8.10
N ALA A 51 26.49 16.09 -8.69
CA ALA A 51 27.60 16.88 -8.18
C ALA A 51 27.11 18.33 -8.06
N ARG A 52 26.91 18.77 -6.82
CA ARG A 52 26.71 20.18 -6.50
C ARG A 52 28.08 20.82 -6.31
#